data_AF-A0A955EJE4-F1
#
_entry.id   AF-A0A955EJE4-F1
#
_cell.length_a   1.000
_cell.length_b   1.000
_cell.length_c   1.000
_cell.angle_alpha   90.00
_cell.angle_beta   90.00
_cell.angle_gamma   90.00
#
_symmetry.space_group_name_H-M   'P 1'
#
loop_
_entity.id
_entity.type
_entity.pdbx_description
1 polymer ?
#
loop_
_entity_poly.entity_id
_entity_poly.type
_entity_poly.pdbx_seq_one_letter_code
_entity_poly.pdbx_strand_id
1 'polypeptide(L)'
;MLKTIALVLALLLAGSDSRAADTWRLAGTFNGWNTTDDEWRLQPVPGDSVRFEITRRIEAGRHKFKFVRNGDWSRGHLGAAGQGHLEEPGNDIDLIVRAPAEYRILLDPGARTWSLMLAGVEEPVLLVARYGTPVVGRPFRIDVSESLLDPETAAALSVTPGDGFSMAAIPGQKLQAEIVAAAAGPLTIPIRVAYG
;
A
#
# COMPACT_ATOMS: atom_id res chain seq x y z
N MET A 1 -75.19 -12.62 10.70
CA MET A 1 -74.77 -11.19 10.74
C MET A 1 -73.25 -11.16 10.81
N LEU A 2 -72.59 -10.94 9.67
CA LEU A 2 -71.13 -10.90 9.57
C LEU A 2 -70.62 -9.56 10.11
N LYS A 3 -69.69 -9.58 11.07
CA LYS A 3 -68.97 -8.39 11.54
C LYS A 3 -67.82 -8.10 10.59
N THR A 4 -67.90 -7.02 9.83
CA THR A 4 -66.82 -6.57 8.95
C THR A 4 -65.74 -5.88 9.80
N ILE A 5 -64.54 -6.44 9.74
CA ILE A 5 -63.29 -5.91 10.29
C ILE A 5 -62.81 -4.79 9.36
N ALA A 6 -62.48 -3.61 9.92
CA ALA A 6 -61.71 -2.59 9.22
C ALA A 6 -60.31 -2.51 9.85
N LEU A 7 -59.33 -3.12 9.18
CA LEU A 7 -57.91 -2.95 9.47
C LEU A 7 -57.41 -1.76 8.64
N VAL A 8 -57.15 -0.62 9.29
CA VAL A 8 -56.46 0.50 8.66
C VAL A 8 -54.96 0.21 8.71
N LEU A 9 -54.40 -0.21 7.56
CA LEU A 9 -52.97 -0.34 7.39
C LEU A 9 -52.41 1.04 7.01
N ALA A 10 -51.84 1.75 7.98
CA ALA A 10 -51.09 2.97 7.71
C ALA A 10 -49.75 2.60 7.05
N LEU A 11 -49.64 2.80 5.74
CA LEU A 11 -48.40 2.66 5.00
C LEU A 11 -47.54 3.91 5.28
N LEU A 12 -46.61 3.79 6.24
CA LEU A 12 -45.54 4.76 6.43
C LEU A 12 -44.63 4.71 5.20
N LEU A 13 -44.84 5.65 4.27
CA LEU A 13 -43.86 5.98 3.24
C LEU A 13 -42.69 6.69 3.93
N ALA A 14 -41.76 5.91 4.48
CA ALA A 14 -40.42 6.39 4.72
C ALA A 14 -39.83 6.70 3.33
N GLY A 15 -39.79 7.99 2.98
CA GLY A 15 -38.96 8.45 1.88
C GLY A 15 -37.53 8.04 2.19
N SER A 16 -37.06 6.97 1.55
CA SER A 16 -35.63 6.77 1.43
C SER A 16 -35.17 7.86 0.49
N ASP A 17 -34.53 8.89 1.03
CA ASP A 17 -33.57 9.67 0.25
C ASP A 17 -32.51 8.66 -0.22
N SER A 18 -32.76 8.00 -1.34
CA SER A 18 -31.79 7.15 -2.01
C SER A 18 -30.80 8.07 -2.72
N ARG A 19 -30.09 8.89 -1.94
CA ARG A 19 -28.87 9.52 -2.44
C ARG A 19 -27.95 8.35 -2.75
N ALA A 20 -27.65 8.14 -4.03
CA ALA A 20 -26.74 7.08 -4.44
C ALA A 20 -25.47 7.18 -3.58
N ALA A 21 -25.03 6.05 -3.02
CA ALA A 21 -23.82 6.02 -2.21
C ALA A 21 -22.66 6.61 -3.01
N ASP A 22 -21.83 7.41 -2.33
CA ASP A 22 -20.65 7.99 -2.97
C ASP A 22 -19.77 6.89 -3.56
N THR A 23 -19.22 7.16 -4.73
CA THR A 23 -18.17 6.35 -5.34
C THR A 23 -16.85 7.07 -5.24
N TRP A 24 -15.77 6.33 -5.06
CA TRP A 24 -14.41 6.87 -5.01
C TRP A 24 -13.56 6.21 -6.09
N ARG A 25 -12.72 7.01 -6.74
CA ARG A 25 -11.75 6.56 -7.75
C ARG A 25 -10.37 7.13 -7.44
N LEU A 26 -9.33 6.45 -7.89
CA LEU A 26 -8.00 7.03 -7.97
C LEU A 26 -7.83 7.70 -9.34
N ALA A 27 -7.46 8.97 -9.32
CA ALA A 27 -7.00 9.68 -10.51
C ALA A 27 -5.55 10.08 -10.27
N GLY A 28 -4.65 9.68 -11.16
CA GLY A 28 -3.23 9.92 -10.98
C GLY A 28 -2.41 9.69 -12.24
N THR A 29 -1.10 9.83 -12.12
CA THR A 29 -0.15 9.67 -13.24
C THR A 29 -0.22 8.30 -13.92
N PHE A 30 -0.60 7.24 -13.20
CA PHE A 30 -0.72 5.88 -13.75
C PHE A 30 -1.95 5.68 -14.66
N ASN A 31 -2.94 6.57 -14.61
CA ASN A 31 -4.12 6.53 -15.47
C ASN A 31 -4.42 7.88 -16.15
N GLY A 32 -3.39 8.73 -16.30
CA GLY A 32 -3.51 10.02 -16.97
C GLY A 32 -4.47 11.00 -16.28
N TRP A 33 -4.64 10.90 -14.95
CA TRP A 33 -5.59 11.70 -14.17
C TRP A 33 -7.06 11.52 -14.57
N ASN A 34 -7.42 10.36 -15.14
CA ASN A 34 -8.80 10.07 -15.53
C ASN A 34 -9.68 9.86 -14.30
N THR A 35 -10.65 10.76 -14.09
CA THR A 35 -11.57 10.71 -12.95
C THR A 35 -12.68 9.70 -13.11
N THR A 36 -12.91 9.19 -14.32
CA THR A 36 -14.04 8.30 -14.65
C THR A 36 -13.60 6.86 -14.91
N ASP A 37 -12.32 6.56 -14.69
CA ASP A 37 -11.76 5.25 -14.93
C ASP A 37 -12.27 4.23 -13.90
N ASP A 38 -13.12 3.30 -14.36
CA ASP A 38 -13.68 2.25 -13.52
C ASP A 38 -12.64 1.16 -13.17
N GLU A 39 -11.53 1.06 -13.91
CA GLU A 39 -10.41 0.22 -13.49
C GLU A 39 -9.77 0.75 -12.21
N TRP A 40 -9.92 2.04 -11.90
CA TRP A 40 -9.37 2.66 -10.69
C TRP A 40 -10.44 3.02 -9.65
N ARG A 41 -11.62 2.41 -9.75
CA ARG A 41 -12.71 2.57 -8.77
C ARG A 41 -12.48 1.72 -7.52
N LEU A 42 -12.56 2.37 -6.36
CA LEU A 42 -12.55 1.71 -5.07
C LEU A 42 -13.91 1.05 -4.79
N GLN A 43 -13.87 -0.09 -4.11
CA GLN A 43 -15.02 -0.82 -3.62
C GLN A 43 -15.20 -0.59 -2.12
N PRO A 44 -16.43 -0.59 -1.58
CA PRO A 44 -16.64 -0.60 -0.13
C PRO A 44 -15.95 -1.81 0.51
N VAL A 45 -15.34 -1.61 1.67
CA VAL A 45 -14.76 -2.73 2.43
C VAL A 45 -15.90 -3.60 2.97
N PRO A 46 -15.88 -4.93 2.78
CA PRO A 46 -16.95 -5.80 3.28
C PRO A 46 -17.17 -5.65 4.79
N GLY A 47 -18.43 -5.38 5.18
CA GLY A 47 -18.80 -5.17 6.58
C GLY A 47 -18.45 -3.79 7.15
N ASP A 48 -17.94 -2.86 6.34
CA ASP A 48 -17.60 -1.50 6.74
C ASP A 48 -18.23 -0.49 5.75
N SER A 49 -19.19 0.30 6.24
CA SER A 49 -19.92 1.25 5.40
C SER A 49 -19.20 2.57 5.17
N VAL A 50 -18.01 2.76 5.75
CA VAL A 50 -17.26 4.02 5.69
C VAL A 50 -16.03 3.88 4.81
N ARG A 51 -15.31 2.76 4.89
CA ARG A 51 -14.03 2.58 4.21
C ARG A 51 -14.18 1.99 2.82
N PHE A 52 -13.27 2.38 1.94
CA PHE A 52 -13.18 1.94 0.55
C PHE A 52 -11.79 1.41 0.25
N GLU A 53 -11.68 0.45 -0.66
CA GLU A 53 -10.41 -0.14 -1.03
C GLU A 53 -10.30 -0.48 -2.51
N ILE A 54 -9.07 -0.61 -2.98
CA ILE A 54 -8.75 -1.19 -4.28
C ILE A 54 -7.43 -1.95 -4.17
N THR A 55 -7.35 -3.11 -4.82
CA THR A 55 -6.09 -3.82 -5.04
C THR A 55 -5.70 -3.70 -6.50
N ARG A 56 -4.50 -3.19 -6.78
CA ARG A 56 -3.98 -3.06 -8.14
C ARG A 56 -2.51 -3.38 -8.20
N ARG A 57 -2.10 -4.00 -9.30
CA ARG A 57 -0.70 -3.97 -9.71
C ARG A 57 -0.33 -2.53 -10.06
N ILE A 58 0.75 -2.01 -9.45
CA ILE A 58 1.29 -0.70 -9.76
C ILE A 58 2.75 -0.88 -10.17
N GLU A 59 3.12 -0.29 -11.29
CA GLU A 59 4.49 -0.36 -11.81
C GLU A 59 5.46 0.44 -10.93
N ALA A 60 6.75 0.09 -11.00
CA ALA A 60 7.78 0.82 -10.27
C ALA A 60 7.90 2.25 -10.79
N GLY A 61 8.07 3.20 -9.87
CA GLY A 61 8.23 4.60 -10.23
C GLY A 61 7.76 5.57 -9.16
N ARG A 62 7.78 6.84 -9.55
CA ARG A 62 7.17 7.94 -8.78
C ARG A 62 5.85 8.28 -9.44
N HIS A 63 4.78 8.08 -8.70
CA HIS A 63 3.43 8.40 -9.10
C HIS A 63 2.88 9.52 -8.23
N LYS A 64 1.88 10.20 -8.78
CA LYS A 64 1.03 11.13 -8.04
C LYS A 64 -0.42 10.74 -8.25
N PHE A 65 -1.25 10.92 -7.24
CA PHE A 65 -2.69 10.66 -7.35
C PHE A 65 -3.52 11.47 -6.35
N LYS A 66 -4.84 11.42 -6.53
CA LYS A 66 -5.87 11.87 -5.58
C LYS A 66 -7.04 10.91 -5.58
N PHE A 67 -7.85 10.97 -4.53
CA PHE A 67 -9.14 10.30 -4.48
C PHE A 67 -10.23 11.24 -5.02
N VAL A 68 -11.02 10.78 -5.99
CA VAL A 68 -12.07 11.58 -6.62
C VAL A 68 -13.42 11.02 -6.27
N ARG A 69 -14.29 11.86 -5.69
CA ARG A 69 -15.66 11.51 -5.37
C ARG A 69 -16.52 11.60 -6.62
N ASN A 70 -17.30 10.57 -6.89
CA ASN A 70 -18.32 10.54 -7.94
C ASN A 70 -17.83 10.90 -9.35
N GLY A 71 -16.54 10.64 -9.62
CA GLY A 71 -15.91 10.77 -10.93
C GLY A 71 -15.72 12.20 -11.45
N ASP A 72 -15.83 13.20 -10.58
CA ASP A 72 -15.78 14.62 -10.95
C ASP A 72 -15.10 15.42 -9.84
N TRP A 73 -14.08 16.20 -10.19
CA TRP A 73 -13.36 17.07 -9.26
C TRP A 73 -14.31 18.05 -8.55
N SER A 74 -15.34 18.56 -9.23
CA SER A 74 -16.29 19.50 -8.63
C SER A 74 -17.20 18.87 -7.56
N ARG A 75 -17.29 17.53 -7.54
CA ARG A 75 -18.06 16.76 -6.55
C ARG A 75 -17.25 16.36 -5.31
N GLY A 76 -15.98 16.79 -5.28
CA GLY A 76 -15.07 16.66 -4.16
C GLY A 76 -13.94 15.69 -4.44
N HIS A 77 -12.78 16.01 -3.87
CA HIS A 77 -11.60 15.17 -3.99
C HIS A 77 -10.67 15.36 -2.80
N LEU A 78 -10.00 14.27 -2.44
CA LEU A 78 -9.09 14.24 -1.30
C LEU A 78 -7.67 14.11 -1.81
N GLY A 79 -6.82 15.02 -1.33
CA GLY A 79 -5.38 15.04 -1.56
C GLY A 79 -4.61 15.03 -0.25
N ALA A 80 -3.29 15.08 -0.35
CA ALA A 80 -2.40 15.07 0.81
C ALA A 80 -2.54 16.37 1.63
N ALA A 81 -2.67 16.20 2.96
CA ALA A 81 -2.52 17.25 3.97
C ALA A 81 -1.20 17.11 4.78
N GLY A 82 -0.37 16.11 4.44
CA GLY A 82 0.83 15.74 5.19
C GLY A 82 0.58 14.64 6.22
N GLN A 83 1.66 13.92 6.62
CA GLN A 83 1.63 12.88 7.66
C GLN A 83 0.56 11.78 7.49
N GLY A 84 0.20 11.43 6.24
CA GLY A 84 -0.82 10.41 5.96
C GLY A 84 -2.27 10.88 6.10
N HIS A 85 -2.49 12.16 6.40
CA HIS A 85 -3.82 12.77 6.42
C HIS A 85 -4.23 13.31 5.05
N LEU A 86 -5.54 13.41 4.88
CA LEU A 86 -6.19 13.93 3.69
C LEU A 86 -6.89 15.26 3.97
N GLU A 87 -6.96 16.10 2.95
CA GLU A 87 -7.80 17.30 2.95
C GLU A 87 -8.42 17.51 1.57
N GLU A 88 -9.45 18.34 1.50
CA GLU A 88 -10.14 18.70 0.27
C GLU A 88 -9.85 20.18 -0.05
N PRO A 89 -9.27 20.52 -1.22
CA PRO A 89 -8.86 19.62 -2.31
C PRO A 89 -7.55 18.85 -2.08
N GLY A 90 -6.73 19.30 -1.11
CA GLY A 90 -5.38 18.80 -0.80
C GLY A 90 -4.35 18.93 -1.92
N ASN A 91 -3.10 18.61 -1.62
CA ASN A 91 -2.04 18.46 -2.63
C ASN A 91 -2.11 17.09 -3.29
N ASP A 92 -1.38 16.88 -4.38
CA ASP A 92 -1.21 15.53 -4.93
C ASP A 92 -0.55 14.62 -3.90
N ILE A 93 -1.02 13.38 -3.80
CA ILE A 93 -0.41 12.37 -2.95
C ILE A 93 0.75 11.75 -3.71
N ASP A 94 1.97 11.90 -3.19
CA ASP A 94 3.15 11.23 -3.72
C ASP A 94 3.12 9.74 -3.36
N LEU A 95 3.25 8.89 -4.38
CA LEU A 95 3.33 7.45 -4.26
C LEU A 95 4.65 6.98 -4.87
N ILE A 96 5.53 6.40 -4.05
CA ILE A 96 6.80 5.83 -4.52
C ILE A 96 6.66 4.31 -4.51
N VAL A 97 6.60 3.71 -5.69
CA VAL A 97 6.58 2.26 -5.86
C VAL A 97 7.98 1.80 -6.24
N ARG A 98 8.60 0.96 -5.41
CA ARG A 98 9.99 0.55 -5.60
C ARG A 98 10.16 -0.60 -6.59
N ALA A 99 9.14 -1.44 -6.72
CA ALA A 99 9.11 -2.55 -7.65
C ALA A 99 7.66 -2.84 -8.06
N PRO A 100 7.43 -3.41 -9.26
CA PRO A 100 6.08 -3.77 -9.67
C PRO A 100 5.51 -4.84 -8.74
N ALA A 101 4.37 -4.54 -8.12
CA ALA A 101 3.69 -5.45 -7.19
C ALA A 101 2.21 -5.09 -7.08
N GLU A 102 1.42 -5.97 -6.47
CA GLU A 102 0.04 -5.67 -6.10
C GLU A 102 0.00 -4.93 -4.79
N TYR A 103 -0.67 -3.78 -4.79
CA TYR A 103 -0.87 -2.96 -3.61
C TYR A 103 -2.35 -2.79 -3.32
N ARG A 104 -2.72 -2.92 -2.05
CA ARG A 104 -4.02 -2.54 -1.52
C ARG A 104 -3.94 -1.11 -1.02
N ILE A 105 -4.78 -0.25 -1.60
CA ILE A 105 -4.98 1.13 -1.16
C ILE A 105 -6.30 1.17 -0.41
N LEU A 106 -6.26 1.66 0.84
CA LEU A 106 -7.43 1.85 1.69
C LEU A 106 -7.69 3.34 1.87
N LEU A 107 -8.94 3.76 1.73
CA LEU A 107 -9.42 5.11 1.98
C LEU A 107 -10.44 5.09 3.13
N ASP A 108 -10.24 5.97 4.12
CA ASP A 108 -11.27 6.37 5.06
C ASP A 108 -11.59 7.87 4.83
N PRO A 109 -12.68 8.18 4.10
CA PRO A 109 -13.02 9.56 3.78
C PRO A 109 -13.53 10.31 5.02
N GLY A 110 -14.08 9.61 6.03
CA GLY A 110 -14.59 10.20 7.26
C GLY A 110 -13.46 10.59 8.22
N ALA A 111 -12.51 9.69 8.42
CA ALA A 111 -11.30 9.95 9.21
C ALA A 111 -10.26 10.79 8.46
N ARG A 112 -10.44 10.98 7.15
CA ARG A 112 -9.49 11.66 6.25
C ARG A 112 -8.10 11.04 6.33
N THR A 113 -8.04 9.73 6.17
CA THR A 113 -6.80 8.97 6.14
C THR A 113 -6.80 8.00 4.96
N TRP A 114 -5.61 7.60 4.57
CA TRP A 114 -5.42 6.51 3.62
C TRP A 114 -4.20 5.67 4.01
N SER A 115 -4.11 4.47 3.46
CA SER A 115 -2.93 3.62 3.62
C SER A 115 -2.64 2.82 2.35
N LEU A 116 -1.39 2.41 2.22
CA LEU A 116 -0.88 1.52 1.20
C LEU A 116 -0.34 0.27 1.89
N MET A 117 -0.73 -0.90 1.41
CA MET A 117 -0.22 -2.19 1.88
C MET A 117 0.22 -3.01 0.68
N LEU A 118 1.32 -3.75 0.79
CA LEU A 118 1.65 -4.80 -0.17
C LEU A 118 0.55 -5.88 -0.05
N ALA A 119 -0.13 -6.17 -1.15
CA ALA A 119 -1.17 -7.18 -1.23
C ALA A 119 -0.63 -8.49 -1.80
N GLY A 120 0.34 -8.41 -2.71
CA GLY A 120 0.94 -9.58 -3.33
C GLY A 120 2.12 -9.18 -4.22
N VAL A 121 3.01 -10.14 -4.45
CA VAL A 121 4.10 -10.00 -5.41
C VAL A 121 4.26 -11.34 -6.12
N GLU A 122 4.28 -11.31 -7.46
CA GLU A 122 4.35 -12.54 -8.26
C GLU A 122 5.69 -13.27 -8.08
N GLU A 123 6.78 -12.50 -8.00
CA GLU A 123 8.11 -12.98 -7.68
C GLU A 123 8.75 -12.05 -6.66
N PRO A 124 9.43 -12.57 -5.63
CA PRO A 124 10.10 -11.69 -4.67
C PRO A 124 11.11 -10.76 -5.31
N VAL A 125 10.99 -9.49 -4.95
CA VAL A 125 11.89 -8.45 -5.42
C VAL A 125 12.85 -8.09 -4.31
N LEU A 126 14.10 -8.48 -4.49
CA LEU A 126 15.17 -8.16 -3.56
C LEU A 126 15.69 -6.75 -3.81
N LEU A 127 15.47 -5.86 -2.86
CA LEU A 127 16.03 -4.50 -2.88
C LEU A 127 17.19 -4.43 -1.90
N VAL A 128 18.41 -4.35 -2.44
CA VAL A 128 19.64 -4.32 -1.65
C VAL A 128 20.21 -2.91 -1.63
N ALA A 129 20.20 -2.28 -0.45
CA ALA A 129 20.88 -1.02 -0.21
C ALA A 129 22.20 -1.24 0.54
N ARG A 130 23.27 -0.58 0.08
CA ARG A 130 24.57 -0.55 0.75
C ARG A 130 24.83 0.82 1.34
N TYR A 131 25.21 0.85 2.61
CA TYR A 131 25.62 2.07 3.30
C TYR A 131 27.08 1.96 3.75
N GLY A 132 27.86 2.98 3.42
CA GLY A 132 29.31 3.00 3.65
C GLY A 132 30.11 2.39 2.50
N THR A 133 31.42 2.55 2.60
CA THR A 133 32.39 2.01 1.66
C THR A 133 33.00 0.75 2.25
N PRO A 134 33.00 -0.39 1.55
CA PRO A 134 33.69 -1.59 2.00
C PRO A 134 35.20 -1.30 2.10
N VAL A 135 35.71 -1.26 3.32
CA VAL A 135 37.14 -1.09 3.61
C VAL A 135 37.52 -2.19 4.59
N VAL A 136 38.68 -2.80 4.37
CA VAL A 136 39.19 -3.87 5.25
C VAL A 136 39.21 -3.39 6.70
N GLY A 137 38.65 -4.21 7.60
CA GLY A 137 38.56 -3.91 9.02
C GLY A 137 37.55 -2.83 9.40
N ARG A 138 36.80 -2.26 8.45
CA ARG A 138 35.75 -1.27 8.73
C ARG A 138 34.37 -1.83 8.38
N PRO A 139 33.36 -1.61 9.24
CA PRO A 139 32.02 -2.04 8.95
C PRO A 139 31.38 -1.24 7.81
N PHE A 140 30.57 -1.92 7.01
CA PHE A 140 29.56 -1.33 6.14
C PHE A 140 28.24 -2.08 6.32
N ARG A 141 27.12 -1.47 5.96
CA ARG A 141 25.78 -2.05 6.15
C ARG A 141 25.20 -2.51 4.82
N ILE A 142 24.57 -3.68 4.86
CA ILE A 142 23.62 -4.15 3.86
C ILE A 142 22.22 -4.10 4.47
N ASP A 143 21.29 -3.55 3.72
CA ASP A 143 19.90 -3.40 4.10
C ASP A 143 19.03 -4.00 2.99
N VAL A 144 18.22 -5.00 3.36
CA VAL A 144 17.23 -5.62 2.48
C VAL A 144 15.81 -5.45 3.00
N SER A 145 15.60 -4.55 3.96
CA SER A 145 14.31 -4.32 4.62
C SER A 145 13.21 -3.79 3.71
N GLU A 146 13.59 -3.15 2.61
CA GLU A 146 12.66 -2.64 1.59
C GLU A 146 12.29 -3.72 0.55
N SER A 147 12.85 -4.92 0.63
CA SER A 147 12.54 -6.01 -0.31
C SER A 147 11.07 -6.41 -0.22
N LEU A 148 10.46 -6.72 -1.37
CA LEU A 148 9.08 -7.16 -1.44
C LEU A 148 9.03 -8.67 -1.49
N LEU A 149 8.44 -9.27 -0.47
CA LEU A 149 8.16 -10.69 -0.38
C LEU A 149 6.65 -10.88 -0.35
N ASP A 150 6.16 -12.03 -0.82
CA ASP A 150 4.74 -12.34 -0.73
C ASP A 150 4.34 -12.44 0.76
N PRO A 151 3.38 -11.61 1.23
CA PRO A 151 2.94 -11.64 2.62
C PRO A 151 2.24 -12.95 3.01
N GLU A 152 1.70 -13.72 2.06
CA GLU A 152 0.97 -14.95 2.33
C GLU A 152 1.88 -16.18 2.48
N THR A 153 3.05 -16.19 1.83
CA THR A 153 3.94 -17.37 1.82
C THR A 153 4.91 -17.44 3.00
N ALA A 154 4.75 -16.56 4.00
CA ALA A 154 5.66 -16.43 5.15
C ALA A 154 7.15 -16.36 4.76
N ALA A 155 7.46 -15.81 3.57
CA ALA A 155 8.80 -15.83 3.03
C ALA A 155 9.77 -15.08 3.97
N ALA A 156 10.94 -15.67 4.18
CA ALA A 156 11.97 -15.12 5.06
C ALA A 156 13.24 -14.78 4.28
N LEU A 157 13.77 -13.59 4.52
CA LEU A 157 15.06 -13.17 4.00
C LEU A 157 16.15 -13.36 5.06
N SER A 158 17.29 -13.88 4.63
CA SER A 158 18.50 -13.96 5.44
C SER A 158 19.71 -13.54 4.63
N VAL A 159 20.63 -12.85 5.31
CA VAL A 159 21.96 -12.53 4.79
C VAL A 159 22.94 -13.45 5.51
N THR A 160 23.88 -14.06 4.81
CA THR A 160 24.91 -14.91 5.44
C THR A 160 26.28 -14.43 5.00
N PRO A 161 27.24 -14.18 5.90
CA PRO A 161 28.61 -13.85 5.49
C PRO A 161 29.25 -15.07 4.81
N GLY A 162 30.04 -14.83 3.77
CA GLY A 162 30.96 -15.84 3.24
C GLY A 162 32.20 -16.01 4.14
N ASP A 163 33.16 -16.80 3.68
CA ASP A 163 34.44 -16.96 4.37
C ASP A 163 35.22 -15.63 4.45
N GLY A 164 35.81 -15.32 5.61
CA GLY A 164 36.60 -14.11 5.80
C GLY A 164 35.81 -12.85 6.16
N PHE A 165 34.57 -13.01 6.63
CA PHE A 165 33.71 -11.90 7.05
C PHE A 165 33.10 -12.19 8.43
N SER A 166 32.85 -11.13 9.19
CA SER A 166 31.93 -11.19 10.34
C SER A 166 30.66 -10.44 9.99
N MET A 167 29.54 -10.95 10.51
CA MET A 167 28.23 -10.33 10.38
C MET A 167 27.59 -10.19 11.76
N ALA A 168 26.98 -9.03 12.01
CA ALA A 168 26.10 -8.82 13.14
C ALA A 168 24.72 -8.38 12.65
N ALA A 169 23.68 -9.00 13.19
CA ALA A 169 22.31 -8.50 13.04
C ALA A 169 22.19 -7.18 13.81
N ILE A 170 21.51 -6.20 13.22
CA ILE A 170 21.26 -4.93 13.91
C ILE A 170 20.06 -5.12 14.85
N PRO A 171 20.22 -4.98 16.18
CA PRO A 171 19.13 -5.22 17.12
C PRO A 171 17.90 -4.37 16.79
N GLY A 172 16.72 -5.01 16.77
CA GLY A 172 15.45 -4.35 16.47
C GLY A 172 15.20 -4.07 14.98
N GLN A 173 16.18 -4.31 14.09
CA GLN A 173 16.01 -4.12 12.64
C GLN A 173 16.06 -5.47 11.94
N LYS A 174 14.88 -5.99 11.62
CA LYS A 174 14.76 -7.17 10.76
C LYS A 174 15.32 -6.78 9.38
N LEU A 175 16.14 -7.67 8.79
CA LEU A 175 16.65 -7.56 7.42
C LEU A 175 17.80 -6.56 7.18
N GLN A 176 18.52 -6.16 8.24
CA GLN A 176 19.78 -5.42 8.11
C GLN A 176 20.95 -6.20 8.71
N ALA A 177 22.12 -6.06 8.10
CA ALA A 177 23.36 -6.68 8.53
C ALA A 177 24.51 -5.67 8.46
N GLU A 178 25.33 -5.65 9.51
CA GLU A 178 26.64 -5.01 9.49
C GLU A 178 27.69 -6.04 9.12
N ILE A 179 28.56 -5.70 8.16
CA ILE A 179 29.56 -6.59 7.59
C ILE A 179 30.94 -5.95 7.70
N VAL A 180 31.92 -6.73 8.19
CA VAL A 180 33.34 -6.33 8.24
C VAL A 180 34.14 -7.25 7.33
N ALA A 181 34.84 -6.67 6.34
CA ALA A 181 35.74 -7.40 5.46
C ALA A 181 37.08 -7.66 6.13
N ALA A 182 37.53 -8.92 6.19
CA ALA A 182 38.85 -9.25 6.76
C ALA A 182 40.02 -9.04 5.79
N ALA A 183 39.76 -9.01 4.47
CA ALA A 183 40.78 -8.84 3.44
C ALA A 183 40.25 -8.03 2.25
N ALA A 184 41.17 -7.47 1.46
CA ALA A 184 40.85 -6.76 0.23
C ALA A 184 40.53 -7.77 -0.90
N GLY A 185 39.59 -7.43 -1.77
CA GLY A 185 39.21 -8.27 -2.91
C GLY A 185 37.73 -8.22 -3.22
N PRO A 186 37.26 -9.07 -4.15
CA PRO A 186 35.84 -9.21 -4.42
C PRO A 186 35.11 -9.74 -3.19
N LEU A 187 33.96 -9.13 -2.92
CA LEU A 187 33.08 -9.47 -1.81
C LEU A 187 31.82 -10.14 -2.38
N THR A 188 31.55 -11.37 -1.92
CA THR A 188 30.31 -12.07 -2.23
C THR A 188 29.50 -12.19 -0.95
N ILE A 189 28.25 -11.70 -0.98
CA ILE A 189 27.31 -11.77 0.14
C ILE A 189 26.10 -12.57 -0.31
N PRO A 190 25.99 -13.84 0.09
CA PRO A 190 24.78 -14.63 -0.10
C PRO A 190 23.57 -13.98 0.58
N ILE A 191 22.53 -13.75 -0.21
CA ILE A 191 21.19 -13.39 0.29
C ILE A 191 20.26 -14.53 -0.11
N ARG A 192 19.57 -15.09 0.89
CA ARG A 192 18.67 -16.23 0.70
C ARG A 192 17.24 -15.79 0.96
N VAL A 193 16.37 -16.11 0.02
CA VAL A 193 14.91 -16.09 0.20
C VAL A 193 14.48 -17.53 0.48
N ALA A 194 13.87 -17.76 1.63
CA ALA A 194 13.26 -19.04 1.98
C ALA A 194 11.74 -18.91 1.90
N TYR A 195 11.09 -19.93 1.35
CA TYR A 195 9.63 -20.05 1.28
C TYR A 195 9.19 -21.24 2.15
N GLY A 196 8.05 -21.08 2.83
CA GLY A 196 7.43 -22.13 3.65
C GLY A 196 6.36 -22.91 2.89
#